data_AF-A0A2A5GHM8-F1
#
_entry.id   AF-A0A2A5GHM8-F1
#
_cell.length_a   1.000
_cell.length_b   1.000
_cell.length_c   1.000
_cell.angle_alpha   90.00
_cell.angle_beta   90.00
_cell.angle_gamma   90.00
#
_symmetry.space_group_name_H-M   'P 1'
#
loop_
_entity.id
_entity.type
_entity.pdbx_description
1 polymer ?
#
loop_
_entity_poly.entity_id
_entity_poly.type
_entity_poly.pdbx_seq_one_letter_code
_entity_poly.pdbx_strand_id
1 'polypeptide(L)'
;MKLNRIKEISVIHEQNPDSYFFKFWDVHDIDPLKVQAYERLEGELQSLDVESWRILKSESQNLCLQSNEDRGWSKFFEKLNEAKGYAYLKSEGFTNIEFIPRSKVYGVETPDLEAHSPKGRVFCEVKTINESDELIHARKNIIALEVKNFLPKGFKNKLESVLRKAAKQLRSHDINDESFKIIYLVISHDDGLYYESELNNEVYEHFKSLGFGNIECVIHDKTKI
;
A
#
# COMPACT_ATOMS: atom_id res chain seq x y z
N MET A 1 -15.96 23.14 -0.65
CA MET A 1 -14.53 22.82 -0.43
C MET A 1 -14.49 21.43 0.18
N LYS A 2 -13.98 20.42 -0.54
CA LYS A 2 -13.79 19.09 0.05
C LYS A 2 -12.74 19.25 1.17
N LEU A 3 -13.02 18.75 2.38
CA LEU A 3 -12.01 18.72 3.44
C LEU A 3 -10.93 17.71 3.05
N ASN A 4 -9.67 18.06 3.24
CA ASN A 4 -8.55 17.14 3.08
C ASN A 4 -8.66 16.00 4.11
N ARG A 5 -8.71 14.75 3.64
CA ARG A 5 -8.87 13.54 4.45
C ARG A 5 -7.73 13.41 5.45
N ILE A 6 -6.48 13.60 5.02
CA ILE A 6 -5.35 13.52 5.95
C ILE A 6 -5.43 14.61 7.02
N LYS A 7 -5.94 15.81 6.69
CA LYS A 7 -6.16 16.86 7.69
C LYS A 7 -7.13 16.41 8.79
N GLU A 8 -8.12 15.58 8.45
CA GLU A 8 -9.02 15.01 9.47
C GLU A 8 -8.33 14.04 10.43
N ILE A 9 -7.19 13.44 10.06
CA ILE A 9 -6.34 12.65 10.96
C ILE A 9 -5.37 13.58 11.70
N SER A 10 -4.74 14.52 10.99
CA SER A 10 -3.68 15.35 11.56
C SER A 10 -4.15 16.16 12.76
N VAL A 11 -5.36 16.75 12.69
CA VAL A 11 -5.90 17.60 13.78
C VAL A 11 -6.06 16.86 15.11
N ILE A 12 -6.09 15.53 15.09
CA ILE A 12 -6.18 14.70 16.31
C ILE A 12 -4.82 14.63 17.01
N HIS A 13 -3.71 14.71 16.26
CA HIS A 13 -2.37 14.37 16.74
C HIS A 13 -1.30 15.43 16.47
N GLU A 14 -1.63 16.56 15.84
CA GLU A 14 -0.68 17.63 15.45
C GLU A 14 0.10 18.24 16.61
N GLN A 15 -0.41 18.15 17.83
CA GLN A 15 0.25 18.63 19.06
C GLN A 15 1.09 17.56 19.76
N ASN A 16 1.06 16.30 19.30
CA ASN A 16 1.80 15.20 19.91
C ASN A 16 3.18 15.07 19.25
N PRO A 17 4.30 15.24 19.99
CA PRO A 17 5.66 15.12 19.44
C PRO A 17 6.01 13.77 18.79
N ASP A 18 5.33 12.69 19.19
CA ASP A 18 5.54 11.35 18.62
C ASP A 18 4.73 11.12 17.34
N SER A 19 3.85 12.06 16.98
CA SER A 19 3.04 11.98 15.77
C SER A 19 3.85 12.36 14.53
N TYR A 20 3.59 11.65 13.43
CA TYR A 20 4.00 12.09 12.09
C TYR A 20 3.57 13.54 11.78
N PHE A 21 2.44 13.97 12.33
CA PHE A 21 1.87 15.29 12.06
C PHE A 21 2.42 16.40 12.95
N PHE A 22 3.32 16.11 13.88
CA PHE A 22 3.92 17.13 14.73
C PHE A 22 4.67 18.17 13.91
N LYS A 23 4.20 19.44 13.95
CA LYS A 23 4.72 20.55 13.14
C LYS A 23 4.73 20.30 11.63
N PHE A 24 3.98 19.31 11.15
CA PHE A 24 3.96 18.94 9.73
C PHE A 24 3.55 20.12 8.85
N TRP A 25 2.51 20.84 9.28
CA TRP A 25 1.97 21.98 8.54
C TRP A 25 2.87 23.22 8.54
N ASP A 26 3.78 23.35 9.51
CA ASP A 26 4.71 24.47 9.59
C ASP A 26 5.79 24.40 8.49
N VAL A 27 6.04 23.20 7.97
CA VAL A 27 7.12 22.92 7.00
C VAL A 27 6.63 22.30 5.70
N HIS A 28 5.32 22.02 5.58
CA HIS A 28 4.74 21.34 4.43
C HIS A 28 5.04 22.05 3.11
N ASP A 29 4.77 23.35 3.06
CA ASP A 29 4.87 24.18 1.85
C ASP A 29 6.31 24.52 1.44
N ILE A 30 7.31 24.06 2.20
CA ILE A 30 8.73 24.36 1.96
C ILE A 30 9.32 23.44 0.89
N ASP A 31 8.84 22.19 0.80
CA ASP A 31 9.40 21.18 -0.09
C ASP A 31 8.36 20.77 -1.16
N PRO A 32 8.52 21.22 -2.42
CA PRO A 32 7.59 20.92 -3.51
C PRO A 32 7.39 19.42 -3.74
N LEU A 33 8.40 18.58 -3.48
CA LEU A 33 8.28 17.14 -3.63
C LEU A 33 7.38 16.53 -2.54
N LYS A 34 7.43 17.06 -1.31
CA LYS A 34 6.51 16.65 -0.24
C LYS A 34 5.08 17.10 -0.51
N VAL A 35 4.90 18.32 -1.01
CA VAL A 35 3.58 18.82 -1.41
C VAL A 35 2.99 17.90 -2.48
N GLN A 36 3.74 17.61 -3.55
CA GLN A 36 3.27 16.73 -4.62
C GLN A 36 2.95 15.31 -4.13
N ALA A 37 3.81 14.72 -3.28
CA ALA A 37 3.54 13.40 -2.71
C ALA A 37 2.26 13.37 -1.87
N TYR A 38 2.02 14.43 -1.11
CA TYR A 38 0.81 14.59 -0.30
C TYR A 38 -0.43 14.80 -1.15
N GLU A 39 -0.36 15.62 -2.20
CA GLU A 39 -1.48 15.83 -3.12
C GLU A 39 -1.91 14.54 -3.81
N ARG A 40 -0.93 13.69 -4.21
CA ARG A 40 -1.23 12.36 -4.77
C ARG A 40 -1.94 11.46 -3.76
N LEU A 41 -1.40 11.39 -2.53
CA LEU A 41 -2.02 10.63 -1.44
C LEU A 41 -3.45 11.15 -1.15
N GLU A 42 -3.63 12.47 -1.09
CA GLU A 42 -4.93 13.07 -0.83
C GLU A 42 -5.91 12.78 -1.98
N GLY A 43 -5.46 12.80 -3.24
CA GLY A 43 -6.27 12.38 -4.39
C GLY A 43 -6.80 10.96 -4.26
N GLU A 44 -5.95 10.02 -3.84
CA GLU A 44 -6.32 8.62 -3.59
C GLU A 44 -7.32 8.50 -2.45
N LEU A 45 -7.12 9.22 -1.35
CA LEU A 45 -8.04 9.20 -0.21
C LEU A 45 -9.38 9.88 -0.51
N GLN A 46 -9.39 10.90 -1.37
CA GLN A 46 -10.62 11.54 -1.87
C GLN A 46 -11.42 10.65 -2.82
N SER A 47 -10.84 9.56 -3.32
CA SER A 47 -11.55 8.58 -4.16
C SER A 47 -12.53 7.72 -3.35
N LEU A 48 -12.26 7.57 -2.04
CA LEU A 48 -13.06 6.80 -1.10
C LEU A 48 -14.42 7.47 -0.86
N ASP A 49 -15.47 6.65 -0.79
CA ASP A 49 -16.74 7.10 -0.23
C ASP A 49 -16.62 7.41 1.27
N VAL A 50 -17.69 7.96 1.84
CA VAL A 50 -17.71 8.41 3.25
C VAL A 50 -17.48 7.26 4.23
N GLU A 51 -18.04 6.08 3.94
CA GLU A 51 -17.98 4.93 4.85
C GLU A 51 -16.62 4.23 4.75
N SER A 52 -16.12 4.04 3.54
CA SER A 52 -14.78 3.52 3.25
C SER A 52 -13.70 4.39 3.90
N TRP A 53 -13.82 5.71 3.80
CA TRP A 53 -12.93 6.62 4.51
C TRP A 53 -13.04 6.48 6.04
N ARG A 54 -14.25 6.37 6.58
CA ARG A 54 -14.48 6.21 8.03
C ARG A 54 -13.77 4.98 8.58
N ILE A 55 -13.84 3.86 7.86
CA ILE A 55 -13.15 2.61 8.23
C ILE A 55 -11.64 2.81 8.17
N LEU A 56 -11.10 3.23 7.03
CA LEU A 56 -9.65 3.42 6.86
C LEU A 56 -9.06 4.41 7.87
N LYS A 57 -9.76 5.52 8.12
CA LYS A 57 -9.38 6.51 9.14
C LYS A 57 -9.29 5.88 10.53
N SER A 58 -10.30 5.09 10.91
CA SER A 58 -10.34 4.45 12.23
C SER A 58 -9.18 3.47 12.45
N GLU A 59 -8.76 2.77 11.39
CA GLU A 59 -7.64 1.83 11.44
C GLU A 59 -6.26 2.50 11.36
N SER A 60 -6.17 3.68 10.74
CA SER A 60 -4.90 4.39 10.51
C SER A 60 -4.56 5.44 11.56
N GLN A 61 -5.55 6.06 12.21
CA GLN A 61 -5.34 7.23 13.07
C GLN A 61 -4.27 7.01 14.16
N ASN A 62 -4.25 5.85 14.81
CA ASN A 62 -3.27 5.55 15.86
C ASN A 62 -1.91 5.09 15.32
N LEU A 63 -1.82 4.71 14.04
CA LEU A 63 -0.56 4.30 13.42
C LEU A 63 0.37 5.50 13.19
N CYS A 64 -0.18 6.73 13.09
CA CYS A 64 0.63 7.93 12.97
C CYS A 64 1.42 8.28 14.25
N LEU A 65 1.19 7.55 15.35
CA LEU A 65 1.95 7.64 16.61
C LEU A 65 3.00 6.52 16.76
N GLN A 66 3.07 5.60 15.81
CA GLN A 66 3.91 4.40 15.90
C GLN A 66 5.08 4.48 14.93
N SER A 67 6.09 5.28 15.29
CA SER A 67 7.34 5.34 14.53
C SER A 67 8.22 4.12 14.78
N ASN A 68 8.85 3.60 13.74
CA ASN A 68 9.95 2.67 13.81
C ASN A 68 11.28 3.40 13.59
N GLU A 69 12.34 3.00 14.30
CA GLU A 69 13.67 3.65 14.24
C GLU A 69 14.32 3.60 12.85
N ASP A 70 14.02 2.57 12.06
CA ASP A 70 14.57 2.37 10.72
C ASP A 70 13.65 2.90 9.61
N ARG A 71 12.33 2.78 9.82
CA ARG A 71 11.31 2.96 8.77
C ARG A 71 10.28 4.04 9.09
N GLY A 72 10.52 4.85 10.11
CA GLY A 72 9.63 5.91 10.55
C GLY A 72 8.18 5.43 10.70
N TRP A 73 7.23 6.20 10.22
CA TRP A 73 5.79 5.88 10.26
C TRP A 73 5.32 5.00 9.09
N SER A 74 6.18 4.12 8.56
CA SER A 74 5.85 3.22 7.44
C SER A 74 4.49 2.53 7.59
N LYS A 75 4.19 1.94 8.76
CA LYS A 75 2.89 1.27 9.02
C LYS A 75 1.67 2.16 8.77
N PHE A 76 1.77 3.46 9.07
CA PHE A 76 0.71 4.41 8.80
C PHE A 76 0.48 4.55 7.29
N PHE A 77 1.55 4.74 6.52
CA PHE A 77 1.47 4.85 5.07
C PHE A 77 1.10 3.53 4.38
N GLU A 78 1.56 2.39 4.89
CA GLU A 78 1.15 1.06 4.41
C GLU A 78 -0.36 0.87 4.55
N LYS A 79 -0.95 1.33 5.67
CA LYS A 79 -2.40 1.32 5.87
C LYS A 79 -3.07 2.27 4.88
N LEU A 80 -2.60 3.51 4.74
CA LEU A 80 -3.17 4.47 3.79
C LEU A 80 -3.08 4.00 2.33
N ASN A 81 -2.05 3.23 1.97
CA ASN A 81 -1.90 2.64 0.64
C ASN A 81 -3.05 1.70 0.26
N GLU A 82 -3.85 1.19 1.21
CA GLU A 82 -5.05 0.42 0.88
C GLU A 82 -6.04 1.26 0.03
N ALA A 83 -6.02 2.59 0.14
CA ALA A 83 -6.80 3.48 -0.72
C ALA A 83 -6.37 3.43 -2.20
N LYS A 84 -5.11 3.07 -2.50
CA LYS A 84 -4.65 2.84 -3.89
C LYS A 84 -5.33 1.62 -4.50
N GLY A 85 -5.53 0.56 -3.72
CA GLY A 85 -6.30 -0.60 -4.13
C GLY A 85 -7.76 -0.24 -4.41
N TYR A 86 -8.38 0.56 -3.54
CA TYR A 86 -9.73 1.06 -3.77
C TYR A 86 -9.83 1.91 -5.05
N ALA A 87 -8.91 2.86 -5.22
CA ALA A 87 -8.87 3.74 -6.39
C ALA A 87 -8.69 2.95 -7.69
N TYR A 88 -7.81 1.93 -7.67
CA TYR A 88 -7.63 1.00 -8.78
C TYR A 88 -8.93 0.28 -9.11
N LEU A 89 -9.58 -0.35 -8.12
CA LEU A 89 -10.83 -1.08 -8.34
C LEU A 89 -11.90 -0.16 -8.96
N LYS A 90 -11.99 1.07 -8.47
CA LYS A 90 -12.91 2.08 -9.01
C LYS A 90 -12.58 2.44 -10.46
N SER A 91 -11.29 2.58 -10.80
CA SER A 91 -10.84 2.93 -12.14
C SER A 91 -11.08 1.81 -13.17
N GLU A 92 -11.01 0.56 -12.74
CA GLU A 92 -11.32 -0.62 -13.56
C GLU A 92 -12.83 -0.89 -13.68
N GLY A 93 -13.68 -0.03 -13.11
CA GLY A 93 -15.13 -0.13 -13.21
C GLY A 93 -15.77 -1.15 -12.27
N PHE A 94 -15.04 -1.62 -11.24
CA PHE A 94 -15.66 -2.39 -10.17
C PHE A 94 -16.60 -1.50 -9.35
N THR A 95 -17.64 -2.12 -8.78
CA THR A 95 -18.72 -1.43 -8.05
C THR A 95 -18.84 -1.99 -6.63
N ASN A 96 -19.61 -1.31 -5.76
CA ASN A 96 -19.80 -1.72 -4.36
C ASN A 96 -18.46 -2.03 -3.65
N ILE A 97 -17.49 -1.13 -3.81
CA ILE A 97 -16.15 -1.31 -3.26
C ILE A 97 -16.21 -0.96 -1.78
N GLU A 98 -15.82 -1.88 -0.92
CA GLU A 98 -15.88 -1.73 0.53
C GLU A 98 -14.61 -2.29 1.19
N PHE A 99 -14.20 -1.67 2.29
CA PHE A 99 -13.17 -2.24 3.17
C PHE A 99 -13.76 -3.39 3.99
N ILE A 100 -13.09 -4.54 3.97
CA ILE A 100 -13.51 -5.68 4.78
C ILE A 100 -12.98 -5.47 6.22
N PRO A 101 -13.86 -5.42 7.24
CA PRO A 101 -13.42 -5.29 8.61
C PRO A 101 -12.50 -6.44 9.02
N ARG A 102 -11.42 -6.12 9.75
CA ARG A 102 -10.51 -7.14 10.26
C ARG A 102 -11.23 -8.13 11.18
N SER A 103 -10.95 -9.41 10.98
CA SER A 103 -11.46 -10.46 11.87
C SER A 103 -11.01 -10.22 13.30
N LYS A 104 -11.94 -10.40 14.25
CA LYS A 104 -11.64 -10.39 15.70
C LYS A 104 -11.11 -11.74 16.18
N VAL A 105 -11.13 -12.77 15.33
CA VAL A 105 -10.66 -14.12 15.65
C VAL A 105 -9.15 -14.17 15.46
N TYR A 106 -8.44 -14.54 16.53
CA TYR A 106 -6.99 -14.65 16.51
C TYR A 106 -6.50 -15.60 15.40
N GLY A 107 -5.53 -15.14 14.60
CA GLY A 107 -4.94 -15.90 13.51
C GLY A 107 -5.77 -15.96 12.22
N VAL A 108 -6.95 -15.33 12.18
CA VAL A 108 -7.74 -15.21 10.96
C VAL A 108 -7.46 -13.85 10.31
N GLU A 109 -6.86 -13.87 9.13
CA GLU A 109 -6.64 -12.68 8.31
C GLU A 109 -7.79 -12.52 7.30
N THR A 110 -8.24 -11.28 7.08
CA THR A 110 -9.26 -10.94 6.08
C THR A 110 -8.63 -10.10 4.99
N PRO A 111 -9.03 -10.27 3.71
CA PRO A 111 -8.59 -9.37 2.65
C PRO A 111 -8.88 -7.91 2.99
N ASP A 112 -8.19 -6.97 2.36
CA ASP A 112 -8.40 -5.54 2.64
C ASP A 112 -9.72 -5.02 2.06
N LEU A 113 -10.03 -5.44 0.83
CA LEU A 113 -11.13 -4.88 0.04
C LEU A 113 -11.99 -5.98 -0.60
N GLU A 114 -13.27 -5.69 -0.72
CA GLU A 114 -14.24 -6.40 -1.54
C GLU A 114 -14.84 -5.46 -2.58
N ALA A 115 -15.17 -5.99 -3.76
CA ALA A 115 -15.92 -5.29 -4.79
C ALA A 115 -16.72 -6.25 -5.66
N HIS A 116 -17.56 -5.71 -6.55
CA HIS A 116 -18.36 -6.46 -7.52
C HIS A 116 -17.94 -6.13 -8.96
N SER A 117 -17.85 -7.18 -9.77
CA SER A 117 -17.73 -7.14 -11.23
C SER A 117 -18.98 -7.73 -11.88
N PRO A 118 -19.19 -7.58 -13.20
CA PRO A 118 -20.25 -8.30 -13.92
C PRO A 118 -20.16 -9.83 -13.80
N LYS A 119 -18.97 -10.36 -13.47
CA LYS A 119 -18.70 -11.80 -13.33
C LYS A 119 -18.83 -12.31 -11.88
N GLY A 120 -19.10 -11.43 -10.91
CA GLY A 120 -19.24 -11.79 -9.50
C GLY A 120 -18.33 -10.98 -8.57
N ARG A 121 -18.15 -11.51 -7.36
CA ARG A 121 -17.38 -10.89 -6.28
C ARG A 121 -15.88 -10.85 -6.61
N VAL A 122 -15.22 -9.85 -6.07
CA VAL A 122 -13.81 -9.56 -6.24
C VAL A 122 -13.22 -9.29 -4.86
N PHE A 123 -12.15 -9.98 -4.50
CA PHE A 123 -11.36 -9.69 -3.32
C PHE A 123 -10.02 -9.10 -3.71
N CYS A 124 -9.60 -8.04 -3.04
CA CYS A 124 -8.33 -7.39 -3.27
C CYS A 124 -7.53 -7.29 -1.97
N GLU A 125 -6.30 -7.77 -2.01
CA GLU A 125 -5.31 -7.63 -0.94
C GLU A 125 -4.23 -6.65 -1.36
N VAL A 126 -4.04 -5.57 -0.62
CA VAL A 126 -3.05 -4.54 -0.87
C VAL A 126 -1.80 -4.83 -0.04
N LYS A 127 -0.65 -4.92 -0.70
CA LYS A 127 0.65 -5.12 -0.02
C LYS A 127 1.63 -4.05 -0.41
N THR A 128 2.24 -3.44 0.60
CA THR A 128 3.35 -2.51 0.41
C THR A 128 4.68 -3.25 0.61
N ILE A 129 5.59 -3.12 -0.36
CA ILE A 129 6.98 -3.57 -0.24
C ILE A 129 7.85 -2.31 -0.15
N ASN A 130 8.29 -1.99 1.07
CA ASN A 130 9.22 -0.89 1.31
C ASN A 130 10.64 -1.24 0.87
N GLU A 131 11.46 -0.19 0.75
CA GLU A 131 12.92 -0.21 0.55
C GLU A 131 13.61 -1.26 1.43
N SER A 132 14.71 -1.82 0.94
CA SER A 132 15.46 -2.88 1.62
C SER A 132 16.14 -2.38 2.90
N ASP A 133 16.41 -3.31 3.82
CA ASP A 133 17.22 -3.01 4.99
C ASP A 133 18.67 -2.62 4.61
N GLU A 134 19.15 -3.11 3.46
CA GLU A 134 20.47 -2.74 2.90
C GLU A 134 20.52 -1.25 2.54
N LEU A 135 19.49 -0.72 1.85
CA LEU A 135 19.39 0.70 1.54
C LEU A 135 19.24 1.56 2.80
N ILE A 136 18.41 1.12 3.76
CA ILE A 136 18.25 1.83 5.04
C ILE A 136 19.59 1.90 5.78
N HIS A 137 20.28 0.76 5.89
CA HIS A 137 21.59 0.69 6.53
C HIS A 137 22.61 1.58 5.81
N ALA A 138 22.65 1.56 4.48
CA ALA A 138 23.55 2.39 3.70
C ALA A 138 23.29 3.88 3.89
N ARG A 139 22.03 4.33 3.93
CA ARG A 139 21.67 5.73 4.23
C ARG A 139 22.11 6.14 5.63
N LYS A 140 21.91 5.29 6.65
CA LYS A 140 22.32 5.56 8.03
C LYS A 140 23.84 5.68 8.18
N ASN A 141 24.60 4.92 7.40
CA ASN A 141 26.06 4.83 7.50
C ASN A 141 26.81 5.57 6.38
N ILE A 142 26.08 6.28 5.49
CA ILE A 142 26.63 7.01 4.34
C ILE A 142 27.50 6.08 3.46
N ILE A 143 26.95 4.91 3.12
CA ILE A 143 27.61 3.89 2.29
C ILE A 143 27.08 4.01 0.86
N ALA A 144 27.99 4.00 -0.12
CA ALA A 144 27.62 3.92 -1.53
C ALA A 144 27.15 2.49 -1.85
N LEU A 145 25.98 2.37 -2.48
CA LEU A 145 25.45 1.10 -2.98
C LEU A 145 25.61 1.02 -4.50
N GLU A 146 25.77 -0.20 -4.99
CA GLU A 146 25.68 -0.50 -6.41
C GLU A 146 24.21 -0.47 -6.85
N VAL A 147 23.93 0.32 -7.89
CA VAL A 147 22.61 0.36 -8.52
C VAL A 147 22.42 -0.91 -9.34
N LYS A 148 21.37 -1.67 -9.03
CA LYS A 148 21.04 -2.92 -9.73
C LYS A 148 19.81 -2.70 -10.61
N ASN A 149 19.92 -3.09 -11.87
CA ASN A 149 18.81 -3.10 -12.83
C ASN A 149 18.04 -4.44 -12.84
N PHE A 150 18.20 -5.24 -11.78
CA PHE A 150 17.52 -6.51 -11.60
C PHE A 150 17.10 -6.70 -10.15
N LEU A 151 16.08 -7.54 -9.91
CA LEU A 151 15.62 -7.79 -8.55
C LEU A 151 16.65 -8.64 -7.77
N PRO A 152 17.22 -8.13 -6.67
CA PRO A 152 18.14 -8.91 -5.85
C PRO A 152 17.46 -10.16 -5.26
N LYS A 153 18.25 -11.22 -4.99
CA LYS A 153 17.72 -12.47 -4.40
C LYS A 153 16.94 -12.22 -3.10
N GLY A 154 17.44 -11.33 -2.24
CA GLY A 154 16.76 -10.96 -1.00
C GLY A 154 15.37 -10.34 -1.25
N PHE A 155 15.26 -9.49 -2.26
CA PHE A 155 13.98 -8.92 -2.69
C PHE A 155 13.05 -10.01 -3.23
N LYS A 156 13.51 -10.90 -4.12
CA LYS A 156 12.70 -12.01 -4.65
C LYS A 156 12.14 -12.88 -3.53
N ASN A 157 12.95 -13.23 -2.53
CA ASN A 157 12.50 -14.01 -1.37
C ASN A 157 11.42 -13.28 -0.56
N LYS A 158 11.60 -11.97 -0.32
CA LYS A 158 10.61 -11.14 0.40
C LYS A 158 9.31 -11.04 -0.40
N LEU A 159 9.41 -10.78 -1.70
CA LEU A 159 8.28 -10.70 -2.62
C LEU A 159 7.50 -12.03 -2.63
N GLU A 160 8.18 -13.17 -2.79
CA GLU A 160 7.56 -14.48 -2.73
C GLU A 160 6.82 -14.71 -1.41
N SER A 161 7.45 -14.38 -0.28
CA SER A 161 6.83 -14.50 1.04
C SER A 161 5.54 -13.65 1.15
N VAL A 162 5.60 -12.40 0.70
CA VAL A 162 4.45 -11.47 0.68
C VAL A 162 3.32 -12.00 -0.21
N LEU A 163 3.66 -12.42 -1.44
CA LEU A 163 2.69 -12.94 -2.42
C LEU A 163 2.02 -14.23 -1.92
N ARG A 164 2.81 -15.17 -1.37
CA ARG A 164 2.26 -16.42 -0.82
C ARG A 164 1.34 -16.16 0.36
N LYS A 165 1.68 -15.20 1.23
CA LYS A 165 0.83 -14.82 2.36
C LYS A 165 -0.49 -14.20 1.87
N ALA A 166 -0.42 -13.24 0.95
CA ALA A 166 -1.60 -12.60 0.37
C ALA A 166 -2.51 -13.61 -0.37
N ALA A 167 -1.92 -14.50 -1.17
CA ALA A 167 -2.66 -15.57 -1.85
C ALA A 167 -3.35 -16.52 -0.86
N LYS A 168 -2.68 -16.88 0.25
CA LYS A 168 -3.28 -17.69 1.31
C LYS A 168 -4.47 -16.97 1.94
N GLN A 169 -4.31 -15.70 2.29
CA GLN A 169 -5.36 -14.87 2.89
C GLN A 169 -6.60 -14.77 1.99
N LEU A 170 -6.41 -14.51 0.69
CA LEU A 170 -7.50 -14.44 -0.30
C LEU A 170 -8.23 -15.78 -0.43
N ARG A 171 -7.50 -16.91 -0.54
CA ARG A 171 -8.09 -18.25 -0.67
C ARG A 171 -8.80 -18.72 0.60
N SER A 172 -8.25 -18.40 1.77
CA SER A 172 -8.88 -18.76 3.05
C SER A 172 -10.18 -18.00 3.29
N HIS A 173 -10.32 -16.80 2.71
CA HIS A 173 -11.54 -16.02 2.80
C HIS A 173 -12.61 -16.46 1.79
N ASP A 174 -12.20 -16.82 0.58
CA ASP A 174 -13.10 -17.29 -0.48
C ASP A 174 -13.19 -18.81 -0.53
N ILE A 175 -13.92 -19.41 0.42
CA ILE A 175 -13.97 -20.87 0.65
C ILE A 175 -14.41 -21.66 -0.60
N ASN A 176 -15.27 -21.09 -1.44
CA ASN A 176 -15.79 -21.76 -2.64
C ASN A 176 -14.93 -21.50 -3.90
N ASP A 177 -13.91 -20.63 -3.80
CA ASP A 177 -13.03 -20.22 -4.91
C ASP A 177 -13.78 -19.64 -6.13
N GLU A 178 -14.93 -19.00 -5.90
CA GLU A 178 -15.80 -18.44 -6.95
C GLU A 178 -15.50 -16.97 -7.26
N SER A 179 -14.74 -16.29 -6.40
CA SER A 179 -14.45 -14.87 -6.51
C SER A 179 -13.18 -14.60 -7.32
N PHE A 180 -13.17 -13.50 -8.05
CA PHE A 180 -11.94 -12.96 -8.63
C PHE A 180 -11.02 -12.44 -7.53
N LYS A 181 -9.71 -12.63 -7.65
CA LYS A 181 -8.76 -12.34 -6.58
C LYS A 181 -7.62 -11.49 -7.12
N ILE A 182 -7.33 -10.39 -6.45
CA ILE A 182 -6.30 -9.43 -6.84
C ILE A 182 -5.32 -9.26 -5.68
N ILE A 183 -4.03 -9.33 -5.98
CA ILE A 183 -2.97 -8.80 -5.12
C ILE A 183 -2.53 -7.47 -5.73
N TYR A 184 -2.73 -6.37 -5.01
CA TYR A 184 -2.31 -5.04 -5.42
C TYR A 184 -1.02 -4.65 -4.70
N LEU A 185 0.08 -4.50 -5.44
CA LEU A 185 1.41 -4.24 -4.89
C LEU A 185 1.78 -2.77 -5.00
N VAL A 186 2.17 -2.16 -3.88
CA VAL A 186 2.80 -0.83 -3.84
C VAL A 186 4.27 -1.03 -3.50
N ILE A 187 5.16 -0.80 -4.47
CA ILE A 187 6.59 -1.12 -4.33
C ILE A 187 7.43 0.16 -4.29
N SER A 188 8.29 0.24 -3.28
CA SER A 188 9.37 1.22 -3.21
C SER A 188 10.68 0.50 -3.52
N HIS A 189 11.10 0.58 -4.78
CA HIS A 189 12.40 0.08 -5.21
C HIS A 189 13.52 0.93 -4.63
N ASP A 190 14.66 0.30 -4.34
CA ASP A 190 15.80 0.98 -3.73
C ASP A 190 16.36 2.10 -4.62
N ASP A 191 16.28 1.93 -5.95
CA ASP A 191 16.72 2.90 -6.96
C ASP A 191 15.55 3.31 -7.88
N GLY A 192 14.66 4.13 -7.33
CA GLY A 192 13.28 4.30 -7.83
C GLY A 192 13.04 5.18 -9.06
N LEU A 193 13.99 5.42 -9.97
CA LEU A 193 13.75 6.31 -11.12
C LEU A 193 14.12 5.79 -12.51
N TYR A 194 15.20 5.00 -12.65
CA TYR A 194 15.69 4.64 -13.99
C TYR A 194 15.23 3.27 -14.50
N TYR A 195 14.90 2.35 -13.59
CA TYR A 195 14.59 0.96 -13.93
C TYR A 195 13.24 0.49 -13.37
N GLU A 196 12.36 1.40 -12.96
CA GLU A 196 11.10 1.03 -12.28
C GLU A 196 10.22 0.13 -13.17
N SER A 197 10.16 0.40 -14.48
CA SER A 197 9.41 -0.43 -15.43
C SER A 197 10.02 -1.83 -15.59
N GLU A 198 11.34 -1.94 -15.73
CA GLU A 198 12.07 -3.21 -15.84
C GLU A 198 11.93 -4.04 -14.57
N LEU A 199 12.10 -3.41 -13.40
CA LEU A 199 11.95 -4.08 -12.11
C LEU A 199 10.50 -4.53 -11.89
N ASN A 200 9.50 -3.73 -12.27
CA ASN A 200 8.10 -4.13 -12.21
C ASN A 200 7.77 -5.29 -13.15
N ASN A 201 8.36 -5.33 -14.35
CA ASN A 201 8.26 -6.48 -15.24
C ASN A 201 8.87 -7.74 -14.59
N GLU A 202 10.04 -7.64 -13.95
CA GLU A 202 10.63 -8.77 -13.21
C GLU A 202 9.75 -9.22 -12.04
N VAL A 203 9.09 -8.30 -11.33
CA VAL A 203 8.12 -8.64 -10.27
C VAL A 203 6.97 -9.45 -10.85
N TYR A 204 6.43 -9.00 -12.00
CA TYR A 204 5.31 -9.67 -12.66
C TYR A 204 5.69 -11.07 -13.18
N GLU A 205 6.85 -11.20 -13.83
CA GLU A 205 7.36 -12.51 -14.28
C GLU A 205 7.63 -13.45 -13.11
N HIS A 206 8.16 -12.93 -12.01
CA HIS A 206 8.34 -13.72 -10.80
C HIS A 206 6.98 -14.18 -10.23
N PHE A 207 5.98 -13.29 -10.15
CA PHE A 207 4.62 -13.66 -9.75
C PHE A 207 4.03 -14.77 -10.65
N LYS A 208 4.14 -14.66 -11.97
CA LYS A 208 3.69 -15.69 -12.92
C LYS A 208 4.34 -17.04 -12.65
N SER A 209 5.66 -17.04 -12.38
CA SER A 209 6.43 -18.25 -12.10
C SER A 209 5.97 -19.00 -10.84
N LEU A 210 5.31 -18.32 -9.90
CA LEU A 210 4.81 -18.92 -8.65
C LEU A 210 3.48 -19.66 -8.82
N GLY A 211 2.77 -19.48 -9.94
CA GLY A 211 1.62 -20.28 -10.32
C GLY A 211 0.39 -20.11 -9.40
N PHE A 212 -0.01 -18.87 -9.10
CA PHE A 212 -1.15 -18.61 -8.19
C PHE A 212 -2.54 -18.88 -8.77
N GLY A 213 -2.65 -19.33 -10.02
CA GLY A 213 -3.92 -19.73 -10.63
C GLY A 213 -4.80 -18.54 -11.00
N ASN A 214 -5.99 -18.45 -10.39
CA ASN A 214 -7.01 -17.41 -10.62
C ASN A 214 -6.75 -16.08 -9.90
N ILE A 215 -5.56 -15.89 -9.33
CA ILE A 215 -5.16 -14.65 -8.68
C ILE A 215 -4.42 -13.78 -9.71
N GLU A 216 -4.84 -12.53 -9.82
CA GLU A 216 -4.14 -11.50 -10.58
C GLU A 216 -3.20 -10.69 -9.66
N CYS A 217 -2.08 -10.22 -10.23
CA CYS A 217 -1.16 -9.30 -9.57
C CYS A 217 -1.15 -7.99 -10.34
N VAL A 218 -1.38 -6.90 -9.62
CA VAL A 218 -1.37 -5.53 -10.14
C VAL A 218 -0.29 -4.78 -9.38
N ILE A 219 0.62 -4.11 -10.10
CA ILE A 219 1.66 -3.28 -9.49
C ILE A 219 1.25 -1.82 -9.67
N HIS A 220 1.24 -1.07 -8.57
CA HIS A 220 0.92 0.35 -8.57
C HIS A 220 1.90 1.12 -9.46
N ASP A 221 1.36 1.82 -10.44
CA ASP A 221 2.10 2.68 -11.36
C ASP A 221 1.98 4.13 -10.90
N LYS A 222 3.09 4.73 -10.48
CA LYS A 222 3.15 6.12 -10.00
C LYS A 222 2.93 7.16 -11.11
N THR A 223 2.93 6.73 -12.38
CA THR A 223 2.78 7.61 -13.55
C THR A 223 1.34 7.68 -14.08
N LYS A 224 0.45 6.81 -13.61
CA LYS A 224 -0.95 6.74 -14.01
C LYS A 224 -1.85 7.16 -12.85
N ILE A 225 -1.93 8.47 -12.57
CA ILE A 225 -3.06 9.22 -11.96
C ILE A 225 -2.78 10.70 -12.19
#